data_AF-A0A3C0TDX7-F1
#
_entry.id   AF-A0A3C0TDX7-F1
#
_cell.length_a   1.000
_cell.length_b   1.000
_cell.length_c   1.000
_cell.angle_alpha   90.00
_cell.angle_beta   90.00
_cell.angle_gamma   90.00
#
_symmetry.space_group_name_H-M   'P 1'
#
loop_
_entity.id
_entity.type
_entity.pdbx_description
1 polymer ?
#
loop_
_entity_poly.entity_id
_entity_poly.type
_entity_poly.pdbx_seq_one_letter_code
_entity_poly.pdbx_strand_id
1 'polypeptide(L)' 'MNKSTDHSETRVIVGLSGGVDSSVVALLLQRQGYVVEGLFMKNWDE' A
#
# COMPACT_ATOMS: atom_id res chain seq x y z
N MET A 1 23.11 -5.13 16.90
CA MET A 1 22.70 -4.71 15.55
C MET A 1 21.37 -3.97 15.65
N ASN A 2 21.38 -2.64 15.56
CA ASN A 2 20.15 -1.88 15.33
C ASN A 2 19.87 -1.99 13.83
N LYS A 3 18.98 -2.91 13.44
CA LYS A 3 18.44 -2.90 12.08
C LYS A 3 17.61 -1.62 12.01
N SER A 4 18.14 -0.58 11.37
CA SER A 4 17.36 0.60 11.02
C SER A 4 16.10 0.11 10.32
N THR A 5 14.94 0.56 10.78
CA THR A 5 13.63 0.26 10.18
C THR A 5 13.56 0.92 8.80
N ASP A 6 14.32 0.37 7.86
CA ASP A 6 14.19 0.64 6.45
C ASP A 6 13.12 -0.29 5.89
N HIS A 7 12.08 0.30 5.32
CA HIS A 7 10.92 -0.41 4.79
C HIS A 7 11.07 -0.71 3.28
N SER A 8 12.17 -0.29 2.65
CA SER A 8 12.41 -0.41 1.21
C SER A 8 12.39 -1.84 0.67
N GLU A 9 12.75 -2.83 1.48
CA GLU A 9 12.71 -4.26 1.11
C GLU A 9 11.32 -4.89 1.30
N THR A 10 10.38 -4.19 1.92
CA THR A 10 9.03 -4.72 2.18
C THR A 10 8.06 -4.24 1.11
N ARG A 11 7.56 -5.19 0.33
CA ARG A 11 6.52 -4.94 -0.67
C ARG A 11 5.13 -5.08 -0.04
N VAL A 12 4.26 -4.10 -0.25
CA VAL A 12 2.90 -4.06 0.28
C VAL A 12 1.91 -3.89 -0.87
N ILE A 13 0.94 -4.80 -0.96
CA ILE A 13 -0.18 -4.67 -1.88
C ILE A 13 -1.34 -4.00 -1.13
N VAL A 14 -1.78 -2.84 -1.62
CA VAL A 14 -2.92 -2.10 -1.05
C VAL A 14 -4.16 -2.34 -1.91
N GLY A 15 -5.20 -2.88 -1.30
CA GLY A 15 -6.52 -2.94 -1.91
C GLY A 15 -7.07 -1.52 -2.12
N LEU A 16 -7.11 -1.07 -3.36
CA LEU A 16 -7.69 0.22 -3.74
C LEU A 16 -9.17 0.00 -4.03
N SER A 17 -10.04 0.57 -3.20
CA SER A 17 -11.50 0.51 -3.38
C SER A 17 -12.04 1.61 -4.29
N GLY A 18 -11.21 2.60 -4.64
CA GLY A 18 -11.62 3.87 -5.24
C GLY A 18 -12.01 4.95 -4.21
N GLY A 19 -12.07 4.59 -2.92
CA GLY A 19 -12.32 5.54 -1.83
C GLY A 19 -11.07 6.27 -1.35
N VAL A 20 -11.29 7.38 -0.62
CA VAL A 20 -10.22 8.24 -0.08
C VAL A 20 -9.35 7.50 0.93
N ASP A 21 -9.93 6.63 1.77
CA ASP A 21 -9.19 5.93 2.83
C ASP A 21 -8.08 5.05 2.25
N SER A 22 -8.41 4.22 1.24
CA SER A 22 -7.42 3.36 0.57
C SER A 22 -6.32 4.17 -0.14
N SER A 23 -6.69 5.33 -0.69
CA SER A 23 -5.74 6.26 -1.32
C SER A 23 -4.77 6.86 -0.30
N VAL A 24 -5.28 7.27 0.87
CA VAL A 24 -4.47 7.82 1.96
C VAL A 24 -3.55 6.74 2.56
N VAL A 25 -4.04 5.49 2.73
CA VAL A 25 -3.21 4.37 3.18
C VAL A 25 -2.03 4.13 2.23
N ALA A 26 -2.27 4.06 0.92
CA ALA A 26 -1.21 3.89 -0.06
C ALA A 26 -0.16 5.01 0.02
N LEU A 27 -0.62 6.27 0.12
CA LEU A 27 0.26 7.43 0.28
C LEU A 27 1.11 7.37 1.55
N LEU A 28 0.51 6.99 2.69
CA LEU A 28 1.22 6.91 3.96
C LEU A 28 2.28 5.81 3.96
N LEU A 29 1.96 4.63 3.41
CA LEU A 29 2.92 3.53 3.27
C LEU A 29 4.07 3.89 2.33
N GLN A 30 3.78 4.55 1.20
CA GLN A 30 4.82 5.02 0.29
C GLN A 30 5.75 6.05 0.98
N ARG A 31 5.19 6.98 1.76
CA ARG A 31 5.98 7.96 2.54
C ARG A 31 6.84 7.34 3.64
N GLN A 32 6.43 6.18 4.16
CA GLN A 32 7.22 5.39 5.11
C GLN A 32 8.32 4.56 4.43
N GLY A 33 8.40 4.57 3.09
CA GLY A 33 9.46 3.89 2.34
C GLY A 33 9.14 2.47 1.90
N TYR A 34 7.88 2.02 2.05
CA TYR A 34 7.47 0.72 1.50
C TYR A 34 7.40 0.74 -0.03
N VAL A 35 7.65 -0.41 -0.65
CA VAL A 35 7.33 -0.63 -2.06
C VAL A 35 5.84 -0.96 -2.17
N VAL A 36 5.03 0.04 -2.53
CA VAL A 36 3.57 -0.08 -2.55
C VAL A 36 3.07 -0.34 -3.97
N GLU A 37 2.21 -1.35 -4.14
CA GLU A 37 1.46 -1.59 -5.37
C GLU A 37 -0.05 -1.61 -5.07
N GLY A 38 -0.85 -1.03 -5.96
CA GLY A 38 -2.31 -1.00 -5.81
C GLY A 38 -2.97 -2.19 -6.51
N LEU A 39 -3.96 -2.78 -5.85
CA LEU A 39 -4.82 -3.81 -6.43
C LEU A 39 -6.28 -3.38 -6.30
N PHE A 40 -7.00 -3.34 -7.41
CA PHE A 40 -8.45 -3.14 -7.42
C PHE A 40 -9.14 -4.50 -7.54
N MET A 41 -10.17 -4.75 -6.73
CA MET A 41 -10.97 -5.97 -6.78
C MET A 41 -12.33 -5.69 -7.40
N LYS A 42 -12.64 -6.32 -8.53
CA LYS A 42 -14.02 -6.42 -9.03
C LYS A 42 -14.62 -7.72 -8.48
N ASN A 43 -15.48 -7.61 -7.48
CA ASN A 43 -16.04 -8.76 -6.77
C ASN A 43 -17.45 -9.14 -7.23
N TRP A 44 -18.09 -8.29 -8.04
CA TRP A 44 -19.42 -8.54 -8.59
C TRP A 44 -19.41 -8.17 -10.07
N ASP A 45 -20.08 -8.99 -10.89
CA ASP A 45 -20.28 -8.69 -12.29
C ASP A 45 -21.53 -7.81 -12.47
N GLU A 46 -21.27 -6.59 -12.90
CA GLU A 46 -22.14 -5.73 -13.72
C GLU A 46 -21.35 -5.32 -14.98
#